data_AF-A0A9J7LAC9-F1
#
_entry.id   AF-A0A9J7LAC9-F1
#
_cell.length_a   1.000
_cell.length_b   1.000
_cell.length_c   1.000
_cell.angle_alpha   90.00
_cell.angle_beta   90.00
_cell.angle_gamma   90.00
#
_symmetry.space_group_name_H-M   'P 1'
#
loop_
_entity.id
_entity.type
_entity.pdbx_description
1 polymer ?
#
loop_
_entity_poly.entity_id
_entity_poly.type
_entity_poly.pdbx_seq_one_letter_code
_entity_poly.pdbx_strand_id
1 'polypeptide(L)'
;MPSNVLNMDLPAEMTMEQAHRLIANSSVNFMVANSPNNTAFRQMEAVKQLRTQMNVTGRILAPFDIVSALDFDGQTSPWVTTAQESIIGAPAELQNKLTVKTEVMDNILDLGDHKPFVEKDGDMVTVQTYTKFDYPLNPIDNSEPYVSTNMLSTKMKRQSAVTKELGPGHYNSPITCKDLNQMAFQIASTAASTVAMARYQQKGHQLTFADDEMKSTGSGWLSGALTFEDQGDGTVKVTSPALVTSLDAWFGFDGMHYCKLLSPFRALEYIYTDSLRHVS
;
A
#
# COMPACT_ATOMS: atom_id res chain seq x y z
N MET A 1 12.33 -29.20 10.63
CA MET A 1 11.14 -28.33 10.71
C MET A 1 10.03 -28.92 9.87
N PRO A 2 8.76 -28.75 10.26
CA PRO A 2 7.62 -29.03 9.38
C PRO A 2 7.75 -28.28 8.04
N SER A 3 7.27 -28.87 6.95
CA SER A 3 7.41 -28.31 5.58
C SER A 3 6.76 -26.94 5.42
N ASN A 4 5.62 -26.71 6.08
CA ASN A 4 4.95 -25.41 6.10
C ASN A 4 5.78 -24.32 6.78
N VAL A 5 6.61 -24.67 7.77
CA VAL A 5 7.52 -23.72 8.41
C VAL A 5 8.67 -23.39 7.46
N LEU A 6 9.25 -24.39 6.78
CA LEU A 6 10.34 -24.19 5.84
C LEU A 6 9.93 -23.33 4.63
N ASN A 7 8.70 -23.49 4.13
CA ASN A 7 8.21 -22.73 2.97
C ASN A 7 7.88 -21.27 3.33
N MET A 8 7.51 -21.01 4.58
CA MET A 8 7.17 -19.67 5.07
C MET A 8 8.35 -18.93 5.70
N ASP A 9 9.48 -19.62 5.91
CA ASP A 9 10.67 -19.03 6.49
C ASP A 9 11.39 -18.11 5.49
N LEU A 10 12.01 -17.06 6.01
CA LEU A 10 12.81 -16.14 5.20
C LEU A 10 14.27 -16.57 5.27
N PRO A 11 14.98 -16.68 4.13
CA PRO A 11 16.39 -17.03 4.16
C PRO A 11 17.16 -15.95 4.92
N ALA A 12 17.86 -16.35 5.99
CA ALA A 12 18.67 -15.46 6.79
C ALA A 12 19.89 -14.98 5.99
N GLU A 13 20.09 -13.67 5.92
CA GLU A 13 21.27 -13.08 5.25
C GLU A 13 22.52 -13.06 6.14
N MET A 14 22.30 -13.31 7.42
CA MET A 14 23.30 -13.26 8.48
C MET A 14 23.55 -14.67 9.01
N THR A 15 24.81 -14.99 9.24
CA THR A 15 25.19 -16.24 9.90
C THR A 15 24.71 -16.24 11.36
N MET A 16 24.44 -17.43 11.91
CA MET A 16 24.09 -17.57 13.32
C MET A 16 25.15 -16.96 14.26
N GLU A 17 26.42 -17.05 13.89
CA GLU A 17 27.51 -16.46 14.68
C GLU A 17 27.42 -14.92 14.72
N GLN A 18 27.19 -14.29 13.57
CA GLN A 18 26.97 -12.83 13.49
C GLN A 18 25.73 -12.42 14.29
N ALA A 19 24.63 -13.17 14.18
CA ALA A 19 23.40 -12.90 14.93
C ALA A 19 23.62 -12.96 16.43
N HIS A 20 24.25 -14.05 16.92
CA HIS A 20 24.57 -14.20 18.33
C HIS A 20 25.50 -13.10 18.84
N ARG A 21 26.49 -12.68 18.05
CA ARG A 21 27.38 -11.56 18.43
C ARG A 21 26.61 -10.25 18.56
N LEU A 22 25.69 -9.94 17.65
CA LEU A 22 24.87 -8.72 17.73
C LEU A 22 23.98 -8.74 18.98
N ILE A 23 23.27 -9.84 19.21
CA ILE A 23 22.39 -10.02 20.37
C ILE A 23 23.21 -9.88 21.67
N ALA A 24 24.34 -10.60 21.77
CA ALA A 24 25.20 -10.56 22.95
C ALA A 24 25.74 -9.15 23.21
N ASN A 25 26.16 -8.42 22.17
CA ASN A 25 26.63 -7.04 22.33
C ASN A 25 25.52 -6.13 22.87
N SER A 26 24.30 -6.23 22.34
CA SER A 26 23.14 -5.48 22.86
C SER A 26 22.83 -5.84 24.31
N SER A 27 22.82 -7.14 24.65
CA SER A 27 22.58 -7.61 26.02
C SER A 27 23.66 -7.13 26.99
N VAL A 28 24.93 -7.19 26.61
CA VAL A 28 26.05 -6.70 27.42
C VAL A 28 25.94 -5.20 27.64
N ASN A 29 25.66 -4.41 26.60
CA ASN A 29 25.46 -2.97 26.75
C ASN A 29 24.29 -2.65 27.67
N PHE A 30 23.18 -3.39 27.58
CA PHE A 30 22.06 -3.24 28.52
C PHE A 30 22.45 -3.52 29.97
N MET A 31 23.14 -4.63 30.23
CA MET A 31 23.61 -4.97 31.58
C MET A 31 24.63 -3.94 32.10
N VAL A 32 25.56 -3.48 31.26
CA VAL A 32 26.56 -2.49 31.65
C VAL A 32 25.92 -1.15 32.00
N ALA A 33 24.97 -0.69 31.19
CA ALA A 33 24.25 0.57 31.39
C ALA A 33 23.43 0.58 32.69
N ASN A 34 22.88 -0.57 33.10
CA ASN A 34 21.98 -0.67 34.26
C ASN A 34 22.67 -1.21 35.53
N SER A 35 23.94 -1.63 35.47
CA SER A 35 24.63 -2.16 36.64
C SER A 35 25.19 -1.02 37.51
N PRO A 36 24.82 -0.94 38.81
CA PRO A 36 25.29 0.10 39.72
C PRO A 36 26.78 -0.02 40.06
N ASN A 37 27.41 -1.17 39.77
CA ASN A 37 28.81 -1.44 40.06
C ASN A 37 29.77 -0.99 38.94
N ASN A 38 29.25 -0.44 37.83
CA ASN A 38 30.07 0.07 36.73
C ASN A 38 30.42 1.55 36.91
N THR A 39 31.52 1.97 36.27
CA THR A 39 31.88 3.40 36.24
C THR A 39 30.90 4.20 35.38
N ALA A 40 30.69 5.47 35.74
CA ALA A 40 29.83 6.37 34.97
C ALA A 40 30.24 6.46 33.49
N PHE A 41 31.55 6.43 33.21
CA PHE A 41 32.07 6.39 31.84
C PHE A 41 31.62 5.15 31.07
N ARG A 42 31.71 3.95 31.67
CA ARG A 42 31.28 2.70 31.03
C ARG A 42 29.77 2.64 30.82
N GLN A 43 28.99 3.12 31.77
CA GLN A 43 27.53 3.24 31.63
C GLN A 43 27.17 4.19 30.48
N MET A 44 27.81 5.36 30.41
CA MET A 44 27.59 6.34 29.34
C MET A 44 27.90 5.76 27.95
N GLU A 45 29.02 5.05 27.80
CA GLU A 45 29.38 4.44 26.51
C GLU A 45 28.39 3.32 26.12
N ALA A 46 27.97 2.48 27.08
CA ALA A 46 26.97 1.46 26.83
C ALA A 46 25.61 2.04 26.40
N VAL A 47 25.16 3.12 27.04
CA VAL A 47 23.94 3.86 26.64
C VAL A 47 24.07 4.42 25.22
N LYS A 48 25.24 4.97 24.86
CA LYS A 48 25.51 5.47 23.51
C LYS A 48 25.41 4.36 22.45
N GLN A 49 25.92 3.16 22.76
CA GLN A 49 25.81 2.02 21.85
C GLN A 49 24.36 1.55 21.69
N LEU A 50 23.59 1.47 22.79
CA LEU A 50 22.16 1.14 22.72
C LEU A 50 21.37 2.16 21.89
N ARG A 51 21.64 3.46 22.06
CA ARG A 51 21.02 4.52 21.24
C ARG A 51 21.37 4.36 19.76
N THR A 52 22.62 4.02 19.45
CA THR A 52 23.03 3.74 18.07
C THR A 52 22.22 2.58 17.47
N GLN A 53 22.03 1.49 18.23
CA GLN A 53 21.24 0.34 17.79
C GLN A 53 19.75 0.67 17.62
N MET A 54 19.18 1.45 18.55
CA MET A 54 17.81 1.97 18.41
C MET A 54 17.65 2.84 17.17
N ASN A 55 18.61 3.71 16.87
CA ASN A 55 18.58 4.54 15.66
C ASN A 55 18.65 3.71 14.38
N VAL A 56 19.43 2.63 14.37
CA VAL A 56 19.46 1.70 13.23
C VAL A 56 18.09 1.04 13.04
N THR A 57 17.49 0.56 14.13
CA THR A 57 16.14 -0.05 14.10
C THR A 57 15.10 0.95 13.60
N GLY A 58 15.11 2.18 14.11
CA GLY A 58 14.21 3.24 13.66
C GLY A 58 14.35 3.56 12.17
N ARG A 59 15.57 3.55 11.62
CA ARG A 59 15.78 3.73 10.17
C ARG A 59 15.24 2.59 9.33
N ILE A 60 15.29 1.36 9.84
CA ILE A 60 14.76 0.17 9.15
C ILE A 60 13.23 0.23 9.12
N LEU A 61 12.60 0.68 10.20
CA LEU A 61 11.14 0.73 10.33
C LEU A 61 10.50 1.99 9.73
N ALA A 62 11.25 3.09 9.60
CA ALA A 62 10.72 4.36 9.10
C ALA A 62 9.94 4.28 7.76
N PRO A 63 10.35 3.48 6.76
CA PRO A 63 9.55 3.32 5.54
C PRO A 63 8.15 2.76 5.79
N PHE A 64 7.99 1.86 6.77
CA PHE A 64 6.69 1.27 7.11
C PHE A 64 5.76 2.32 7.72
N ASP A 65 6.26 3.17 8.62
CA ASP A 65 5.48 4.26 9.22
C ASP A 65 5.04 5.28 8.16
N ILE A 66 5.92 5.65 7.25
CA ILE A 66 5.62 6.64 6.20
C ILE A 66 4.61 6.10 5.20
N VAL A 67 4.80 4.86 4.73
CA VAL A 67 3.96 4.30 3.66
C VAL A 67 2.61 3.82 4.19
N SER A 68 2.53 3.31 5.43
CA SER A 68 1.24 2.96 6.04
C SER A 68 0.31 4.17 6.20
N ALA A 69 0.85 5.35 6.50
CA ALA A 69 0.07 6.59 6.56
C ALA A 69 -0.52 7.01 5.20
N LEU A 70 0.00 6.50 4.07
CA LEU A 70 -0.60 6.73 2.75
C LEU A 70 -1.87 5.90 2.56
N ASP A 71 -1.91 4.70 3.12
CA ASP A 71 -3.11 3.88 3.08
C ASP A 71 -4.21 4.53 3.91
N PHE A 72 -3.93 4.84 5.18
CA PHE A 72 -4.87 5.45 6.10
C PHE A 72 -4.15 6.34 7.12
N ASP A 73 -4.57 7.61 7.21
CA ASP A 73 -3.96 8.59 8.13
C ASP A 73 -4.72 8.76 9.46
N GLY A 74 -5.73 7.90 9.70
CA GLY A 74 -6.66 8.01 10.82
C GLY A 74 -8.00 8.64 10.47
N GLN A 75 -8.14 9.27 9.31
CA GLN A 75 -9.39 9.91 8.86
C GLN A 75 -9.77 9.53 7.43
N THR A 76 -8.79 9.49 6.51
CA THR A 76 -9.01 9.25 5.08
C THR A 76 -7.91 8.36 4.50
N SER A 77 -8.00 8.08 3.20
CA SER A 77 -6.95 7.39 2.45
C SER A 77 -6.24 8.35 1.49
N PRO A 78 -5.05 8.89 1.87
CA PRO A 78 -4.24 9.72 0.98
C PRO A 78 -3.94 9.03 -0.36
N TRP A 79 -3.71 7.73 -0.35
CA TRP A 79 -3.48 6.94 -1.56
C TRP A 79 -4.65 6.99 -2.53
N VAL A 80 -5.88 6.82 -2.05
CA VAL A 80 -7.07 6.90 -2.91
C VAL A 80 -7.28 8.32 -3.43
N THR A 81 -6.98 9.33 -2.63
CA THR A 81 -6.99 10.73 -3.06
C THR A 81 -6.01 10.93 -4.23
N THR A 82 -4.75 10.49 -4.08
CA THR A 82 -3.75 10.52 -5.14
C THR A 82 -4.17 9.71 -6.38
N ALA A 83 -4.82 8.57 -6.18
CA ALA A 83 -5.32 7.75 -7.29
C ALA A 83 -6.40 8.47 -8.10
N GLN A 84 -7.37 9.10 -7.43
CA GLN A 84 -8.41 9.89 -8.09
C GLN A 84 -7.83 11.13 -8.79
N GLU A 85 -6.88 11.82 -8.16
CA GLU A 85 -6.17 12.94 -8.78
C GLU A 85 -5.41 12.51 -10.03
N SER A 86 -4.77 11.34 -9.98
CA SER A 86 -4.07 10.75 -11.13
C SER A 86 -5.03 10.37 -12.26
N ILE A 87 -6.22 9.86 -11.94
CA ILE A 87 -7.28 9.62 -12.93
C ILE A 87 -7.72 10.93 -13.58
N ILE A 88 -7.89 11.99 -12.81
CA ILE A 88 -8.31 13.29 -13.33
C ILE A 88 -7.20 13.88 -14.20
N GLY A 89 -5.95 13.83 -13.74
CA GLY A 89 -4.81 14.37 -14.47
C GLY A 89 -4.97 15.85 -14.77
N ALA A 90 -5.49 16.63 -13.81
CA ALA A 90 -5.76 18.05 -13.99
C ALA A 90 -4.45 18.84 -14.21
N PRO A 91 -4.43 19.78 -15.16
CA PRO A 91 -3.28 20.64 -15.37
C PRO A 91 -3.13 21.63 -14.20
N ALA A 92 -1.93 22.16 -14.00
CA ALA A 92 -1.57 22.95 -12.82
C ALA A 92 -2.51 24.16 -12.58
N GLU A 93 -2.97 24.79 -13.66
CA GLU A 93 -3.89 25.94 -13.62
C GLU A 93 -5.30 25.61 -13.11
N LEU A 94 -5.69 24.33 -13.04
CA LEU A 94 -6.99 23.89 -12.53
C LEU A 94 -6.88 23.20 -11.16
N GLN A 95 -5.68 22.88 -10.67
CA GLN A 95 -5.49 22.17 -9.41
C GLN A 95 -6.02 22.95 -8.21
N ASN A 96 -5.90 24.29 -8.22
CA ASN A 96 -6.44 25.14 -7.15
C ASN A 96 -7.98 25.19 -7.11
N LYS A 97 -8.65 24.69 -8.16
CA LYS A 97 -10.11 24.58 -8.24
C LYS A 97 -10.62 23.17 -7.95
N LEU A 98 -9.72 22.20 -7.80
CA LEU A 98 -10.05 20.80 -7.60
C LEU A 98 -9.84 20.41 -6.14
N THR A 99 -10.79 19.69 -5.57
CA THR A 99 -10.63 19.04 -4.27
C THR A 99 -11.09 17.59 -4.38
N VAL A 100 -10.26 16.66 -3.94
CA VAL A 100 -10.64 15.25 -3.84
C VAL A 100 -10.83 14.91 -2.37
N LYS A 101 -11.95 14.29 -2.04
CA LYS A 101 -12.27 13.78 -0.71
C LYS A 101 -12.51 12.30 -0.78
N THR A 102 -11.91 11.55 0.13
CA THR A 102 -12.10 10.10 0.24
C THR A 102 -12.73 9.78 1.58
N GLU A 103 -13.81 9.01 1.56
CA GLU A 103 -14.42 8.43 2.76
C GLU A 103 -14.11 6.93 2.85
N VAL A 104 -13.74 6.50 4.05
CA VAL A 104 -13.43 5.09 4.34
C VAL A 104 -14.69 4.41 4.87
N MET A 105 -15.07 3.31 4.24
CA MET A 105 -16.25 2.53 4.59
C MET A 105 -15.85 1.35 5.50
N ASP A 106 -16.67 1.08 6.50
CA ASP A 106 -16.43 -0.01 7.45
C ASP A 106 -16.70 -1.39 6.84
N ASN A 107 -17.71 -1.49 5.97
CA ASN A 107 -18.14 -2.77 5.41
C ASN A 107 -18.46 -2.69 3.90
N ILE A 108 -18.53 -3.87 3.28
CA ILE A 108 -18.69 -4.00 1.83
C ILE A 108 -20.10 -3.64 1.34
N LEU A 109 -21.12 -3.77 2.20
CA LEU A 109 -22.50 -3.40 1.87
C LEU A 109 -22.61 -1.87 1.81
N ASP A 110 -22.06 -1.17 2.80
CA ASP A 110 -22.01 0.29 2.81
C ASP A 110 -21.27 0.82 1.58
N LEU A 111 -20.09 0.25 1.28
CA LEU A 111 -19.38 0.60 0.05
C LEU A 111 -20.26 0.36 -1.18
N GLY A 112 -21.04 -0.72 -1.20
CA GLY A 112 -21.96 -1.07 -2.28
C GLY A 112 -23.02 0.01 -2.54
N ASP A 113 -23.60 0.56 -1.49
CA ASP A 113 -24.69 1.54 -1.56
C ASP A 113 -24.21 2.95 -1.94
N HIS A 114 -23.00 3.32 -1.53
CA HIS A 114 -22.41 4.62 -1.83
C HIS A 114 -21.92 4.72 -3.29
N LYS A 115 -22.14 5.88 -3.90
CA LYS A 115 -21.71 6.20 -5.26
C LYS A 115 -20.86 7.45 -5.23
N PRO A 116 -19.66 7.45 -5.83
CA PRO A 116 -18.85 8.65 -5.92
C PRO A 116 -19.57 9.68 -6.79
N PHE A 117 -19.35 10.95 -6.52
CA PHE A 117 -19.99 12.04 -7.24
C PHE A 117 -19.04 13.23 -7.42
N VAL A 118 -19.41 14.11 -8.35
CA VAL A 118 -18.74 15.38 -8.58
C VAL A 118 -19.73 16.47 -8.22
N GLU A 119 -19.32 17.38 -7.36
CA GLU A 119 -20.09 18.55 -6.97
C GLU A 119 -19.33 19.81 -7.37
N LYS A 120 -20.06 20.81 -7.86
CA LYS A 120 -19.52 22.11 -8.22
C LYS A 120 -20.17 23.19 -7.38
N ASP A 121 -19.35 23.93 -6.64
CA ASP A 121 -19.77 25.11 -5.89
C ASP A 121 -18.98 26.33 -6.38
N GLY A 122 -19.66 27.18 -7.15
CA GLY A 122 -19.03 28.27 -7.88
C GLY A 122 -17.93 27.75 -8.83
N ASP A 123 -16.69 28.12 -8.53
CA ASP A 123 -15.50 27.73 -9.30
C ASP A 123 -14.80 26.48 -8.74
N MET A 124 -15.20 26.01 -7.56
CA MET A 124 -14.62 24.83 -6.92
C MET A 124 -15.34 23.56 -7.35
N VAL A 125 -14.58 22.54 -7.71
CA VAL A 125 -15.06 21.20 -8.03
C VAL A 125 -14.56 20.23 -6.98
N THR A 126 -15.48 19.60 -6.26
CA THR A 126 -15.17 18.54 -5.30
C THR A 126 -15.53 17.18 -5.89
N VAL A 127 -14.60 16.24 -5.82
CA VAL A 127 -14.82 14.83 -6.19
C VAL A 127 -14.84 14.00 -4.92
N GLN A 128 -15.99 13.42 -4.61
CA GLN A 128 -16.15 12.51 -3.48
C GLN A 128 -15.91 11.08 -3.95
N THR A 129 -15.01 10.37 -3.25
CA THR A 129 -14.67 8.97 -3.48
C THR A 129 -14.93 8.14 -2.23
N TYR A 130 -14.99 6.83 -2.40
CA TYR A 130 -15.24 5.88 -1.32
C TYR A 130 -14.29 4.71 -1.43
N THR A 131 -13.76 4.24 -0.30
CA THR A 131 -12.89 3.07 -0.28
C THR A 131 -13.17 2.17 0.91
N LYS A 132 -12.87 0.89 0.77
CA LYS A 132 -12.88 -0.08 1.87
C LYS A 132 -11.55 -0.83 1.88
N PHE A 133 -10.97 -0.96 3.06
CA PHE A 133 -9.81 -1.82 3.31
C PHE A 133 -10.25 -3.27 3.56
N ASP A 134 -9.61 -4.22 2.88
CA ASP A 134 -9.86 -5.65 3.01
C ASP A 134 -8.64 -6.34 3.63
N TYR A 135 -8.69 -6.57 4.94
CA TYR A 135 -7.63 -7.24 5.68
C TYR A 135 -7.75 -8.78 5.60
N PRO A 136 -6.64 -9.51 5.55
CA PRO A 136 -6.65 -10.98 5.61
C PRO A 136 -7.23 -11.48 6.94
N LEU A 137 -8.01 -12.55 6.86
CA LEU A 137 -8.52 -13.26 8.03
C LEU A 137 -7.38 -14.07 8.68
N ASN A 138 -7.09 -13.82 9.97
CA ASN A 138 -6.20 -14.64 10.78
C ASN A 138 -7.01 -15.43 11.83
N PRO A 139 -7.43 -16.67 11.54
CA PRO A 139 -8.29 -17.43 12.45
C PRO A 139 -7.56 -18.11 13.62
N ILE A 140 -6.22 -18.04 13.70
CA ILE A 140 -5.43 -18.83 14.66
C ILE A 140 -4.65 -17.97 15.67
N ASP A 141 -4.53 -16.65 15.51
CA ASP A 141 -3.76 -15.84 16.46
C ASP A 141 -4.39 -14.47 16.80
N ASN A 142 -4.53 -14.22 18.11
CA ASN A 142 -5.07 -13.03 18.76
C ASN A 142 -3.96 -12.02 19.14
N SER A 143 -2.82 -12.03 18.45
CA SER A 143 -1.86 -10.92 18.48
C SER A 143 -1.63 -10.38 17.06
N GLU A 144 -2.40 -9.33 16.76
CA GLU A 144 -2.35 -8.41 15.62
C GLU A 144 -2.77 -8.98 14.24
N PRO A 145 -3.79 -8.40 13.57
CA PRO A 145 -4.05 -8.71 12.17
C PRO A 145 -2.84 -8.28 11.34
N TYR A 146 -2.67 -8.86 10.14
CA TYR A 146 -1.74 -8.29 9.15
C TYR A 146 -1.97 -6.79 9.08
N VAL A 147 -0.92 -6.00 9.29
CA VAL A 147 -1.04 -4.55 9.45
C VAL A 147 -1.41 -3.89 8.13
N SER A 148 -0.97 -4.47 7.01
CA SER A 148 -1.35 -4.02 5.67
C SER A 148 -2.63 -4.68 5.17
N THR A 149 -3.37 -3.94 4.36
CA THR A 149 -4.56 -4.43 3.68
C THR A 149 -4.19 -5.31 2.47
N ASN A 150 -4.97 -6.34 2.15
CA ASN A 150 -4.76 -7.13 0.94
C ASN A 150 -5.11 -6.33 -0.32
N MET A 151 -6.13 -5.48 -0.23
CA MET A 151 -6.55 -4.59 -1.30
C MET A 151 -7.36 -3.42 -0.75
N LEU A 152 -7.49 -2.36 -1.55
CA LEU A 152 -8.48 -1.32 -1.34
C LEU A 152 -9.56 -1.45 -2.42
N SER A 153 -10.80 -1.66 -1.99
CA SER A 153 -11.97 -1.65 -2.85
C SER A 153 -12.45 -0.22 -3.03
N THR A 154 -12.09 0.42 -4.16
CA THR A 154 -12.20 1.87 -4.32
C THR A 154 -13.17 2.26 -5.44
N LYS A 155 -14.09 3.19 -5.13
CA LYS A 155 -15.01 3.80 -6.09
C LYS A 155 -14.62 5.26 -6.36
N MET A 156 -14.26 5.55 -7.61
CA MET A 156 -13.82 6.86 -8.10
C MET A 156 -14.66 7.33 -9.30
N LYS A 157 -14.44 8.57 -9.73
CA LYS A 157 -14.98 9.16 -10.96
C LYS A 157 -13.94 9.16 -12.07
N ARG A 158 -14.41 8.93 -13.30
CA ARG A 158 -13.60 9.07 -14.51
C ARG A 158 -13.21 10.52 -14.73
N GLN A 159 -12.06 10.71 -15.38
CA GLN A 159 -11.59 12.00 -15.88
C GLN A 159 -12.73 12.79 -16.55
N SER A 160 -13.42 12.18 -17.52
CA SER A 160 -14.45 12.83 -18.33
C SER A 160 -15.65 13.37 -17.52
N ALA A 161 -15.94 12.77 -16.36
CA ALA A 161 -17.01 13.25 -15.48
C ALA A 161 -16.58 14.52 -14.73
N VAL A 162 -15.31 14.58 -14.34
CA VAL A 162 -14.73 15.72 -13.63
C VAL A 162 -14.45 16.87 -14.58
N THR A 163 -13.91 16.60 -15.79
CA THR A 163 -13.61 17.64 -16.78
C THR A 163 -14.84 18.41 -17.24
N LYS A 164 -16.00 17.75 -17.25
CA LYS A 164 -17.29 18.39 -17.57
C LYS A 164 -17.59 19.55 -16.62
N GLU A 165 -17.25 19.40 -15.34
CA GLU A 165 -17.53 20.40 -14.31
C GLU A 165 -16.35 21.38 -14.10
N LEU A 166 -15.12 20.87 -14.18
CA LEU A 166 -13.87 21.63 -13.97
C LEU A 166 -13.52 22.54 -15.15
N GLY A 167 -14.00 22.20 -16.35
CA GLY A 167 -13.85 23.02 -17.54
C GLY A 167 -12.71 22.58 -18.47
N PRO A 168 -12.49 23.33 -19.57
CA PRO A 168 -11.51 22.97 -20.59
C PRO A 168 -10.07 23.09 -20.06
N GLY A 169 -9.19 22.21 -20.52
CA GLY A 169 -7.78 22.19 -20.14
C GLY A 169 -7.02 21.06 -20.83
N HIS A 170 -5.69 21.06 -20.68
CA HIS A 170 -4.82 19.99 -21.19
C HIS A 170 -4.62 18.90 -20.13
N TYR A 171 -5.61 18.02 -20.01
CA TYR A 171 -5.57 16.91 -19.07
C TYR A 171 -4.59 15.81 -19.53
N ASN A 172 -4.03 15.09 -18.57
CA ASN A 172 -3.18 13.93 -18.85
C ASN A 172 -3.96 12.81 -19.56
N SER A 173 -3.23 11.89 -20.18
CA SER A 173 -3.84 10.71 -20.79
C SER A 173 -4.59 9.86 -19.75
N PRO A 174 -5.72 9.24 -20.11
CA PRO A 174 -6.45 8.36 -19.20
C PRO A 174 -5.56 7.22 -18.70
N ILE A 175 -5.64 6.95 -17.41
CA ILE A 175 -4.96 5.83 -16.76
C ILE A 175 -5.96 4.73 -16.35
N THR A 176 -5.45 3.53 -16.15
CA THR A 176 -6.18 2.30 -15.81
C THR A 176 -5.98 1.91 -14.34
N CYS A 177 -6.71 0.91 -13.83
CA CYS A 177 -6.47 0.40 -12.48
C CYS A 177 -5.11 -0.31 -12.39
N LYS A 178 -4.66 -0.96 -13.47
CA LYS A 178 -3.29 -1.44 -13.67
C LYS A 178 -2.25 -0.34 -13.42
N ASP A 179 -2.41 0.82 -14.06
CA ASP A 179 -1.45 1.94 -13.92
C ASP A 179 -1.39 2.45 -12.47
N LEU A 180 -2.55 2.53 -11.81
CA LEU A 180 -2.62 2.88 -10.39
C LEU A 180 -1.91 1.85 -9.50
N ASN A 181 -2.07 0.56 -9.79
CA ASN A 181 -1.39 -0.50 -9.04
C ASN A 181 0.12 -0.51 -9.28
N GLN A 182 0.57 -0.20 -10.50
CA GLN A 182 1.99 0.04 -10.80
C GLN A 182 2.52 1.24 -10.00
N MET A 183 1.75 2.32 -9.92
CA MET A 183 2.10 3.50 -9.13
C MET A 183 2.21 3.17 -7.64
N ALA A 184 1.30 2.37 -7.07
CA ALA A 184 1.40 1.91 -5.68
C ALA A 184 2.72 1.17 -5.42
N PHE A 185 3.09 0.27 -6.33
CA PHE A 185 4.37 -0.44 -6.24
C PHE A 185 5.58 0.48 -6.43
N GLN A 186 5.48 1.49 -7.29
CA GLN A 186 6.54 2.48 -7.47
C GLN A 186 6.76 3.32 -6.20
N ILE A 187 5.69 3.72 -5.52
CA ILE A 187 5.75 4.41 -4.22
C ILE A 187 6.50 3.54 -3.21
N ALA A 188 6.09 2.27 -3.09
CA ALA A 188 6.73 1.30 -2.20
C ALA A 188 8.22 1.09 -2.53
N SER A 189 8.55 0.92 -3.82
CA SER A 189 9.92 0.73 -4.30
C SER A 189 10.81 1.93 -4.01
N THR A 190 10.24 3.14 -4.06
CA THR A 190 10.96 4.38 -3.77
C THR A 190 11.19 4.56 -2.26
N ALA A 191 10.25 4.11 -1.43
CA ALA A 191 10.36 4.15 0.02
C ALA A 191 11.25 3.04 0.59
N ALA A 192 11.36 1.90 -0.11
CA ALA A 192 12.16 0.77 0.33
C ALA A 192 13.64 1.14 0.51
N SER A 193 14.27 0.53 1.52
CA SER A 193 15.72 0.68 1.71
C SER A 193 16.45 0.08 0.51
N THR A 194 17.62 0.63 0.19
CA THR A 194 18.47 0.13 -0.91
C THR A 194 18.81 -1.35 -0.74
N VAL A 195 18.99 -1.81 0.50
CA VAL A 195 19.26 -3.22 0.82
C VAL A 195 18.04 -4.09 0.52
N ALA A 196 16.84 -3.69 0.98
CA ALA A 196 15.61 -4.43 0.72
C ALA A 196 15.29 -4.50 -0.78
N MET A 197 15.45 -3.38 -1.49
CA MET A 197 15.19 -3.34 -2.93
C MET A 197 16.20 -4.19 -3.73
N ALA A 198 17.49 -4.16 -3.36
CA ALA A 198 18.49 -5.02 -3.97
C ALA A 198 18.19 -6.51 -3.72
N ARG A 199 17.73 -6.84 -2.51
CA ARG A 199 17.31 -8.21 -2.16
C ARG A 199 16.11 -8.67 -2.98
N TYR A 200 15.09 -7.82 -3.08
CA TYR A 200 13.92 -8.06 -3.92
C TYR A 200 14.30 -8.30 -5.38
N GLN A 201 15.17 -7.46 -5.97
CA GLN A 201 15.59 -7.61 -7.36
C GLN A 201 16.39 -8.90 -7.63
N GLN A 202 17.15 -9.37 -6.65
CA GLN A 202 18.03 -10.53 -6.82
C GLN A 202 17.33 -11.88 -6.55
N LYS A 203 16.42 -11.90 -5.57
CA LYS A 203 15.87 -13.14 -5.00
C LYS A 203 14.35 -13.15 -4.94
N GLY A 204 13.71 -12.00 -5.07
CA GLY A 204 12.27 -11.86 -4.90
C GLY A 204 11.50 -12.31 -6.13
N HIS A 205 10.28 -12.78 -5.91
CA HIS A 205 9.30 -13.00 -6.97
C HIS A 205 8.82 -11.64 -7.49
N GLN A 206 9.12 -11.32 -8.75
CA GLN A 206 8.88 -9.99 -9.31
C GLN A 206 7.40 -9.74 -9.60
N LEU A 207 6.84 -8.63 -9.12
CA LEU A 207 5.50 -8.22 -9.51
C LEU A 207 5.47 -7.78 -10.98
N THR A 208 4.52 -8.33 -11.72
CA THR A 208 4.10 -7.85 -13.03
C THR A 208 2.65 -7.43 -12.94
N PHE A 209 2.24 -6.44 -13.73
CA PHE A 209 0.87 -5.92 -13.70
C PHE A 209 0.20 -6.22 -15.03
N ALA A 210 -0.88 -6.99 -15.01
CA ALA A 210 -1.66 -7.34 -16.18
C ALA A 210 -2.73 -6.27 -16.47
N ASP A 211 -3.34 -6.36 -17.64
CA ASP A 211 -4.50 -5.54 -17.99
C ASP A 211 -5.69 -5.86 -17.06
N ASP A 212 -6.53 -4.85 -16.85
CA ASP A 212 -7.65 -4.95 -15.91
C ASP A 212 -8.70 -5.99 -16.35
N GLU A 213 -9.23 -6.72 -15.37
CA GLU A 213 -10.38 -7.59 -15.59
C GLU A 213 -11.67 -6.75 -15.56
N MET A 214 -12.12 -6.32 -16.74
CA MET A 214 -13.29 -5.47 -16.88
C MET A 214 -14.59 -6.17 -16.46
N LYS A 215 -15.24 -5.65 -15.43
CA LYS A 215 -16.55 -6.09 -14.94
C LYS A 215 -17.66 -5.21 -15.52
N SER A 216 -18.79 -5.83 -15.81
CA SER A 216 -19.98 -5.16 -16.37
C SER A 216 -20.98 -4.69 -15.33
N THR A 217 -20.88 -5.16 -14.08
CA THR A 217 -21.84 -4.88 -13.01
C THR A 217 -21.14 -4.53 -11.70
N GLY A 218 -21.78 -3.66 -10.91
CA GLY A 218 -21.28 -3.29 -9.58
C GLY A 218 -21.15 -4.48 -8.65
N SER A 219 -22.09 -5.44 -8.70
CA SER A 219 -22.02 -6.68 -7.93
C SER A 219 -20.84 -7.56 -8.36
N GLY A 220 -20.63 -7.72 -9.67
CA GLY A 220 -19.47 -8.45 -10.20
C GLY A 220 -18.14 -7.83 -9.75
N TRP A 221 -18.06 -6.49 -9.74
CA TRP A 221 -16.89 -5.78 -9.21
C TRP A 221 -16.73 -5.93 -7.69
N LEU A 222 -17.82 -5.79 -6.90
CA LEU A 222 -17.78 -5.93 -5.45
C LEU A 222 -17.28 -7.32 -5.03
N SER A 223 -17.74 -8.38 -5.71
CA SER A 223 -17.32 -9.77 -5.46
C SER A 223 -15.89 -10.10 -5.94
N GLY A 224 -15.31 -9.25 -6.79
CA GLY A 224 -13.96 -9.43 -7.28
C GLY A 224 -12.90 -9.05 -6.24
N ALA A 225 -11.70 -9.60 -6.39
CA ALA A 225 -10.53 -9.28 -5.58
C ALA A 225 -9.32 -8.99 -6.47
N LEU A 226 -8.37 -8.23 -5.94
CA LEU A 226 -7.05 -8.11 -6.53
C LEU A 226 -6.36 -9.48 -6.47
N THR A 227 -5.95 -10.01 -7.62
CA THR A 227 -5.33 -11.34 -7.67
C THR A 227 -3.82 -11.25 -7.77
N PHE A 228 -3.13 -12.15 -7.09
CA PHE A 228 -1.68 -12.36 -7.15
C PHE A 228 -1.44 -13.79 -7.61
N GLU A 229 -1.09 -13.96 -8.88
CA GLU A 229 -0.92 -15.28 -9.50
C GLU A 229 0.56 -15.55 -9.74
N ASP A 230 1.14 -16.51 -9.01
CA ASP A 230 2.51 -16.98 -9.29
C ASP A 230 2.55 -17.65 -10.66
N GLN A 231 3.46 -17.20 -11.52
CA GLN A 231 3.62 -17.71 -12.88
C GLN A 231 4.62 -18.89 -12.98
N GLY A 232 5.25 -19.28 -11.87
CA GLY A 232 6.23 -20.36 -11.79
C GLY A 232 7.61 -20.02 -12.36
N ASP A 233 7.82 -18.80 -12.84
CA ASP A 233 9.05 -18.29 -13.45
C ASP A 233 9.76 -17.24 -12.58
N GLY A 234 9.37 -17.14 -11.31
CA GLY A 234 9.83 -16.09 -10.40
C GLY A 234 9.12 -14.76 -10.60
N THR A 235 7.97 -14.74 -11.28
CA THR A 235 7.09 -13.57 -11.36
C THR A 235 5.71 -13.85 -10.76
N VAL A 236 5.10 -12.81 -10.20
CA VAL A 236 3.73 -12.82 -9.68
C VAL A 236 2.94 -11.78 -10.46
N LYS A 237 1.90 -12.24 -11.14
CA LYS A 237 1.03 -11.40 -11.96
C LYS A 237 -0.09 -10.81 -11.10
N VAL A 238 -0.15 -9.49 -11.05
CA VAL A 238 -1.18 -8.71 -10.37
C VAL A 238 -2.26 -8.31 -11.37
N THR A 239 -3.53 -8.62 -11.07
CA THR A 239 -4.67 -8.26 -11.92
C THR A 239 -5.77 -7.64 -11.10
N SER A 240 -6.29 -6.51 -11.57
CA SER A 240 -7.36 -5.76 -10.90
C SER A 240 -8.70 -5.92 -11.61
N PRO A 241 -9.75 -6.33 -10.89
CA PRO A 241 -11.11 -6.09 -11.34
C PRO A 241 -11.41 -4.59 -11.43
N ALA A 242 -11.79 -4.16 -12.63
CA ALA A 242 -12.15 -2.76 -12.90
C ALA A 242 -13.61 -2.66 -13.37
N LEU A 243 -14.30 -1.59 -12.99
CA LEU A 243 -15.59 -1.25 -13.57
C LEU A 243 -15.58 0.21 -14.00
N VAL A 244 -15.86 0.42 -15.28
CA VAL A 244 -15.85 1.76 -15.87
C VAL A 244 -17.17 1.98 -16.60
N THR A 245 -17.84 3.09 -16.33
CA THR A 245 -19.10 3.44 -16.99
C THR A 245 -18.96 4.67 -17.89
N SER A 246 -19.90 4.81 -18.82
CA SER A 246 -20.02 5.97 -19.68
C SER A 246 -20.70 7.14 -18.95
N LEU A 247 -20.63 8.35 -19.51
CA LEU A 247 -21.26 9.55 -18.92
C LEU A 247 -22.79 9.55 -19.05
N ASP A 248 -23.34 8.74 -19.94
CA ASP A 248 -24.78 8.55 -20.19
C ASP A 248 -25.36 7.34 -19.45
N ALA A 249 -24.57 6.72 -18.56
CA ALA A 249 -25.03 5.60 -17.76
C ALA A 249 -26.20 5.99 -16.84
N TRP A 250 -27.15 5.07 -16.69
CA TRP A 250 -28.46 5.34 -16.11
C TRP A 250 -28.36 5.35 -14.57
N PHE A 251 -29.38 5.87 -13.87
CA PHE A 251 -29.49 5.77 -12.40
C PHE A 251 -28.30 6.29 -11.58
N GLY A 252 -27.65 7.36 -12.04
CA GLY A 252 -26.53 7.99 -11.31
C GLY A 252 -25.24 7.17 -11.31
N PHE A 253 -25.09 6.28 -12.30
CA PHE A 253 -23.84 5.55 -12.56
C PHE A 253 -22.99 6.23 -13.63
N ASP A 254 -23.20 7.51 -13.93
CA ASP A 254 -22.43 8.25 -14.93
C ASP A 254 -20.94 8.29 -14.55
N GLY A 255 -20.06 8.01 -15.52
CA GLY A 255 -18.62 8.28 -15.40
C GLY A 255 -17.94 7.71 -14.16
N MET A 256 -18.22 6.45 -13.82
CA MET A 256 -17.62 5.72 -12.71
C MET A 256 -16.31 5.07 -13.13
N HIS A 257 -15.35 5.01 -12.20
CA HIS A 257 -14.08 4.30 -12.36
C HIS A 257 -13.79 3.56 -11.05
N TYR A 258 -14.16 2.28 -10.98
CA TYR A 258 -13.97 1.47 -9.78
C TYR A 258 -12.77 0.56 -9.96
N CYS A 259 -11.91 0.50 -8.95
CA CYS A 259 -10.67 -0.26 -8.99
C CYS A 259 -10.51 -1.08 -7.71
N LYS A 260 -9.95 -2.29 -7.84
CA LYS A 260 -9.32 -2.99 -6.72
C LYS A 260 -7.85 -2.57 -6.71
N LEU A 261 -7.47 -1.75 -5.74
CA LEU A 261 -6.15 -1.14 -5.68
C LEU A 261 -5.22 -1.95 -4.77
N LEU A 262 -3.97 -2.06 -5.20
CA LEU A 262 -2.84 -2.46 -4.38
C LEU A 262 -2.55 -1.34 -3.38
N SER A 263 -2.39 -1.72 -2.12
CA SER A 263 -1.89 -0.83 -1.08
C SER A 263 -0.38 -0.58 -1.29
N PRO A 264 0.08 0.68 -1.32
CA PRO A 264 1.51 0.98 -1.23
C PRO A 264 2.20 0.30 -0.04
N PHE A 265 1.51 0.20 1.11
CA PHE A 265 2.06 -0.44 2.30
C PHE A 265 2.21 -1.95 2.14
N ARG A 266 1.22 -2.62 1.54
CA ARG A 266 1.27 -4.03 1.17
C ARG A 266 2.37 -4.32 0.15
N ALA A 267 2.53 -3.42 -0.83
CA ALA A 267 3.62 -3.50 -1.80
C ALA A 267 4.99 -3.37 -1.13
N LEU A 268 5.12 -2.51 -0.11
CA LEU A 268 6.34 -2.38 0.68
C LEU A 268 6.64 -3.67 1.47
N GLU A 269 5.65 -4.23 2.17
CA GLU A 269 5.81 -5.51 2.85
C GLU A 269 6.22 -6.63 1.89
N TYR A 270 5.65 -6.64 0.68
CA TYR A 270 6.00 -7.61 -0.35
C TYR A 270 7.48 -7.53 -0.75
N ILE A 271 8.01 -6.32 -0.95
CA ILE A 271 9.44 -6.08 -1.23
C ILE A 271 10.32 -6.60 -0.08
N TYR A 272 9.93 -6.39 1.17
CA TYR A 272 10.74 -6.75 2.34
C TYR A 272 10.66 -8.22 2.75
N THR A 273 9.53 -8.87 2.50
CA THR A 273 9.23 -10.19 3.09
C THR A 273 8.57 -11.15 2.11
N ASP A 274 7.33 -10.91 1.70
CA ASP A 274 6.52 -11.93 1.02
C ASP A 274 7.12 -12.40 -0.32
N SER A 275 7.79 -11.52 -1.05
CA SER A 275 8.48 -11.87 -2.31
C SER A 275 9.63 -12.86 -2.13
N LEU A 276 10.14 -13.05 -0.91
CA LEU A 276 11.37 -13.80 -0.62
C LEU A 276 11.09 -15.18 -0.01
N ARG A 277 9.82 -15.51 0.23
CA ARG A 277 9.42 -16.82 0.73
C ARG A 277 9.62 -17.88 -0.35
N HIS A 278 9.93 -19.09 0.08
CA HIS A 278 10.04 -20.22 -0.84
C HIS A 278 8.63 -20.61 -1.31
N VAL A 279 8.28 -20.24 -2.54
CA VAL A 279 7.04 -20.72 -3.15
C VAL A 279 7.25 -22.17 -3.52
N SER A 280 6.48 -23.06 -2.91
CA SER A 280 6.44 -24.50 -3.17
C SER A 280 5.36 -24.87 -4.15
#